data_AF-A0A840FJR1-F1
#
_entry.id   AF-A0A840FJR1-F1
#
_cell.length_a   1.000
_cell.length_b   1.000
_cell.length_c   1.000
_cell.angle_alpha   90.00
_cell.angle_beta   90.00
_cell.angle_gamma   90.00
#
_symmetry.space_group_name_H-M   'P 1'
#
loop_
_entity.id
_entity.type
_entity.pdbx_description
1 polymer ?
#
loop_
_entity_poly.entity_id
_entity_poly.type
_entity_poly.pdbx_seq_one_letter_code
_entity_poly.pdbx_strand_id
1 'polypeptide(L)'
;MKRLLSLALAASLCACTALTVPTAPPSPAAVADATRINEKALAGVELAYKAAAKAETLALDAGLVSAAMKPTLRLADQQAYAAVRAARAAYKAGNVDSYSAAIAQALTAIGALGNMTPT
;
A
#
# COMPACT_ATOMS: atom_id res chain seq x y z
N MET A 1 5.03 30.95 57.85
CA MET A 1 4.95 31.86 56.68
C MET A 1 6.22 31.71 55.83
N LYS A 2 6.06 31.65 54.49
CA LYS A 2 7.01 32.14 53.46
C LYS A 2 8.16 31.28 52.90
N ARG A 3 8.19 29.94 52.90
CA ARG A 3 9.35 29.21 52.29
C ARG A 3 9.09 27.95 51.44
N LEU A 4 7.93 27.78 50.80
CA LEU A 4 7.69 26.58 49.97
C LEU A 4 7.03 26.83 48.60
N LEU A 5 7.12 28.04 48.04
CA LEU A 5 6.34 28.39 46.83
C LEU A 5 7.15 29.00 45.69
N SER A 6 8.41 28.58 45.48
CA SER A 6 9.27 29.23 44.47
C SER A 6 10.12 28.29 43.61
N LEU A 7 9.88 26.97 43.63
CA LEU A 7 10.71 26.02 42.87
C LEU A 7 9.98 25.28 41.73
N ALA A 8 8.85 25.82 41.25
CA ALA A 8 8.07 25.20 40.17
C ALA A 8 7.93 26.06 38.89
N LEU A 9 8.63 27.20 38.80
CA LEU A 9 8.45 28.17 37.71
C LEU A 9 9.70 28.40 36.84
N ALA A 10 10.68 27.48 36.88
CA ALA A 10 11.91 27.59 36.08
C ALA A 10 12.10 26.47 35.04
N ALA A 11 11.11 25.57 34.89
CA ALA A 11 11.22 24.42 34.00
C ALA A 11 10.40 24.53 32.69
N SER A 12 9.71 25.65 32.43
CA SER A 12 8.79 25.75 31.29
C SER A 12 9.26 26.60 30.10
N LEU A 13 10.54 26.99 30.04
CA LEU A 13 11.04 27.92 29.00
C LEU A 13 12.07 27.31 28.04
N CYS A 14 12.36 26.01 28.15
CA CYS A 14 13.33 25.33 27.27
C CYS A 14 12.71 24.13 26.56
N ALA A 15 11.55 24.33 25.95
CA ALA A 15 10.98 23.40 24.98
C ALA A 15 10.63 24.14 23.69
N CYS A 16 11.56 24.96 23.19
CA CYS A 16 11.64 25.21 21.76
C CYS A 16 12.08 23.89 21.11
N THR A 17 11.14 22.96 20.96
CA THR A 17 11.26 21.92 19.93
C THR A 17 11.56 22.68 18.65
N ALA A 18 12.74 22.43 18.09
CA ALA A 18 13.14 23.01 16.83
C ALA A 18 11.98 22.80 15.86
N LEU A 19 11.35 23.90 15.46
CA LEU A 19 10.38 23.91 14.38
C LEU A 19 11.18 23.40 13.17
N THR A 20 11.05 22.12 12.86
CA THR A 20 11.55 21.55 11.64
C THR A 20 10.85 22.30 10.54
N VAL A 21 11.57 23.25 9.93
CA VAL A 21 11.14 23.94 8.73
C VAL A 21 10.78 22.81 7.75
N PRO A 22 9.52 22.71 7.29
CA PRO A 22 9.19 21.76 6.25
C PRO A 22 10.13 22.09 5.09
N THR A 23 10.95 21.12 4.69
CA THR A 23 11.81 21.27 3.51
C THR A 23 10.94 21.79 2.38
N ALA A 24 11.45 22.80 1.66
CA ALA A 24 10.73 23.42 0.56
C ALA A 24 10.09 22.32 -0.32
N PRO A 25 8.82 22.46 -0.69
CA PRO A 25 8.12 21.41 -1.42
C PRO A 25 8.93 21.05 -2.67
N PRO A 26 8.95 19.75 -3.05
CA PRO A 26 9.64 19.30 -4.24
C PRO A 26 9.23 20.15 -5.45
N SER A 27 10.17 20.40 -6.37
CA SER A 27 9.88 21.18 -7.57
C SER A 27 8.67 20.59 -8.31
N PRO A 28 7.90 21.41 -9.06
CA PRO A 28 6.77 20.89 -9.83
C PRO A 28 7.15 19.71 -10.75
N ALA A 29 8.37 19.72 -11.29
CA ALA A 29 8.92 18.61 -12.07
C ALA A 29 9.06 17.32 -11.23
N ALA A 30 9.59 17.41 -10.01
CA ALA A 30 9.72 16.27 -9.12
C ALA A 30 8.36 15.69 -8.69
N VAL A 31 7.35 16.55 -8.49
CA VAL A 31 5.96 16.11 -8.21
C VAL A 31 5.36 15.39 -9.42
N ALA A 32 5.56 15.91 -10.64
CA ALA A 32 5.09 15.30 -11.87
C ALA A 32 5.73 13.92 -12.12
N ASP A 33 7.03 13.79 -11.89
CA ASP A 33 7.74 12.52 -12.03
C ASP A 33 7.28 11.47 -11.00
N ALA A 34 7.10 11.87 -9.74
CA ALA A 34 6.57 10.99 -8.70
C ALA A 34 5.14 10.51 -9.06
N THR A 35 4.30 11.40 -9.58
CA THR A 35 2.95 11.06 -10.04
C THR A 35 3.00 10.03 -11.16
N ARG A 36 3.84 10.24 -12.18
CA ARG A 36 4.00 9.29 -13.30
C ARG A 36 4.49 7.92 -12.82
N ILE A 37 5.42 7.87 -11.86
CA ILE A 37 5.91 6.61 -11.28
C ILE A 37 4.76 5.91 -10.55
N ASN A 38 3.98 6.64 -9.75
CA ASN A 38 2.83 6.08 -9.05
C ASN A 38 1.80 5.51 -10.02
N GLU A 39 1.45 6.23 -11.10
CA GLU A 39 0.53 5.74 -12.14
C GLU A 39 1.02 4.44 -12.78
N LYS A 40 2.31 4.35 -13.11
CA LYS A 40 2.91 3.12 -13.66
C LYS A 40 2.85 1.96 -12.66
N ALA A 41 3.10 2.22 -11.38
CA ALA A 41 3.02 1.20 -10.34
C ALA A 41 1.59 0.65 -10.20
N LEU A 42 0.57 1.53 -10.19
CA LEU A 42 -0.83 1.11 -10.14
C LEU A 42 -1.20 0.28 -11.38
N ALA A 43 -0.85 0.77 -12.56
CA ALA A 43 -1.10 0.06 -13.82
C ALA A 43 -0.42 -1.33 -13.84
N GLY A 44 0.81 -1.41 -13.32
CA GLY A 44 1.54 -2.68 -13.18
C GLY A 44 0.84 -3.68 -12.26
N VAL A 45 0.37 -3.22 -11.09
CA VAL A 45 -0.41 -4.03 -10.15
C VAL A 45 -1.71 -4.53 -10.77
N GLU A 46 -2.45 -3.65 -11.46
CA GLU A 46 -3.69 -4.03 -12.13
C GLU A 46 -3.46 -5.05 -13.26
N LEU A 47 -2.36 -4.91 -14.01
CA LEU A 47 -1.97 -5.86 -15.04
C LEU A 47 -1.58 -7.22 -14.42
N ALA A 48 -0.79 -7.21 -13.35
CA ALA A 48 -0.36 -8.42 -12.65
C ALA A 48 -1.57 -9.21 -12.12
N TYR A 49 -2.55 -8.53 -11.52
CA TYR A 49 -3.79 -9.17 -11.09
C TYR A 49 -4.56 -9.80 -12.25
N LYS A 50 -4.75 -9.07 -13.35
CA LYS A 50 -5.43 -9.61 -14.55
C LYS A 50 -4.72 -10.84 -15.11
N ALA A 51 -3.39 -10.84 -15.11
CA ALA A 51 -2.60 -11.98 -15.54
C ALA A 51 -2.80 -13.19 -14.61
N ALA A 52 -2.73 -12.98 -13.29
CA ALA A 52 -2.94 -14.04 -12.30
C ALA A 52 -4.35 -14.63 -12.37
N ALA A 53 -5.40 -13.80 -12.43
CA ALA A 53 -6.78 -14.27 -12.55
C ALA A 53 -7.03 -15.05 -13.86
N LYS A 54 -6.37 -14.64 -14.95
CA LYS A 54 -6.43 -15.38 -16.22
C LYS A 54 -5.70 -16.73 -16.12
N ALA A 55 -4.54 -16.76 -15.48
CA ALA A 55 -3.79 -18.00 -15.23
C ALA A 55 -4.58 -18.97 -14.34
N GLU A 56 -5.26 -18.47 -13.31
CA GLU A 56 -6.16 -19.24 -12.46
C GLU A 56 -7.28 -19.89 -13.28
N THR A 57 -7.98 -19.10 -14.09
CA THR A 57 -9.06 -19.61 -14.96
C THR A 57 -8.54 -20.72 -15.87
N LEU A 58 -7.38 -20.48 -16.51
CA LEU A 58 -6.75 -21.47 -17.39
C LEU A 58 -6.35 -22.74 -16.64
N ALA A 59 -5.78 -22.62 -15.44
CA ALA A 59 -5.35 -23.76 -14.64
C ALA A 59 -6.54 -24.61 -14.16
N LEU A 60 -7.68 -23.99 -13.86
CA LEU A 60 -8.94 -24.68 -13.56
C LEU A 60 -9.51 -25.38 -14.80
N ASP A 61 -9.55 -24.70 -15.94
CA ASP A 61 -10.10 -25.25 -17.19
C ASP A 61 -9.24 -26.40 -17.73
N ALA A 62 -7.92 -26.31 -17.57
CA ALA A 62 -6.97 -27.35 -17.94
C ALA A 62 -6.91 -28.52 -16.93
N GLY A 63 -7.65 -28.44 -15.82
CA GLY A 63 -7.64 -29.48 -14.78
C GLY A 63 -6.32 -29.58 -14.01
N LEU A 64 -5.46 -28.55 -14.09
CA LEU A 64 -4.17 -28.51 -13.40
C LEU A 64 -4.33 -28.23 -11.90
N VAL A 65 -5.47 -27.66 -11.51
CA VAL A 65 -5.86 -27.46 -10.11
C VAL A 65 -7.06 -28.33 -9.76
N SER A 66 -6.97 -29.04 -8.64
CA SER A 66 -8.07 -29.89 -8.14
C SER A 66 -9.34 -29.08 -7.89
N ALA A 67 -10.50 -29.65 -8.22
CA ALA A 67 -11.80 -29.03 -7.94
C ALA A 67 -12.01 -28.72 -6.45
N ALA A 68 -11.35 -29.47 -5.54
CA ALA A 68 -11.39 -29.22 -4.11
C ALA A 68 -10.70 -27.89 -3.70
N MET A 69 -9.78 -27.38 -4.53
CA MET A 69 -9.09 -26.11 -4.27
C MET A 69 -9.85 -24.87 -4.76
N LYS A 70 -10.95 -25.04 -5.51
CA LYS A 70 -11.76 -23.92 -6.04
C LYS A 70 -12.19 -22.91 -4.95
N PRO A 71 -12.63 -23.32 -3.75
CA PRO A 71 -12.99 -22.35 -2.71
C PRO A 71 -11.78 -21.52 -2.24
N THR A 72 -10.62 -22.16 -2.10
CA THR A 72 -9.37 -21.50 -1.68
C THR A 72 -8.88 -20.51 -2.73
N LEU A 73 -8.89 -20.91 -4.00
CA LEU A 73 -8.55 -20.03 -5.13
C LEU A 73 -9.48 -18.83 -5.18
N ARG A 74 -10.80 -19.05 -5.10
CA ARG A 74 -11.78 -17.96 -5.07
C ARG A 74 -11.56 -16.98 -3.91
N LEU A 75 -11.16 -17.48 -2.74
CA LEU A 75 -10.84 -16.62 -1.60
C LEU A 75 -9.57 -15.79 -1.87
N ALA A 76 -8.53 -16.40 -2.44
CA ALA A 76 -7.30 -15.72 -2.81
C ALA A 76 -7.53 -14.66 -3.89
N ASP A 77 -8.34 -14.95 -4.90
CA ASP A 77 -8.74 -13.99 -5.95
C ASP A 77 -9.47 -12.79 -5.34
N GLN A 78 -10.45 -13.03 -4.47
CA GLN A 78 -11.17 -11.94 -3.78
C GLN A 78 -10.22 -11.07 -2.94
N GLN A 79 -9.25 -11.68 -2.25
CA GLN A 79 -8.24 -10.96 -1.46
C GLN A 79 -7.33 -10.12 -2.36
N ALA A 80 -6.85 -10.69 -3.47
CA ALA A 80 -6.02 -9.99 -4.45
C ALA A 80 -6.79 -8.81 -5.07
N TYR A 81 -8.03 -9.02 -5.49
CA TYR A 81 -8.88 -7.97 -6.04
C TYR A 81 -9.16 -6.86 -5.03
N ALA A 82 -9.45 -7.20 -3.77
CA ALA A 82 -9.67 -6.23 -2.71
C ALA A 82 -8.42 -5.37 -2.46
N ALA A 83 -7.23 -5.98 -2.47
CA ALA A 83 -5.96 -5.27 -2.30
C ALA A 83 -5.65 -4.32 -3.49
N VAL A 84 -5.91 -4.76 -4.73
CA VAL A 84 -5.82 -3.88 -5.92
C VAL A 84 -6.77 -2.69 -5.80
N ARG A 85 -8.00 -2.91 -5.33
CA ARG A 85 -8.96 -1.83 -5.09
C ARG A 85 -8.50 -0.86 -4.00
N ALA A 86 -7.87 -1.37 -2.93
CA ALA A 86 -7.28 -0.53 -1.89
C ALA A 86 -6.14 0.34 -2.44
N ALA A 87 -5.26 -0.23 -3.28
CA ALA A 87 -4.20 0.53 -3.96
C ALA A 87 -4.78 1.64 -4.85
N ARG A 88 -5.84 1.35 -5.61
CA ARG A 88 -6.55 2.36 -6.43
C ARG A 88 -7.17 3.46 -5.57
N ALA A 89 -7.74 3.11 -4.42
CA ALA A 89 -8.31 4.08 -3.49
C ALA A 89 -7.23 4.97 -2.86
N ALA A 90 -6.10 4.39 -2.44
CA ALA A 90 -4.96 5.13 -1.89
C ALA A 90 -4.34 6.09 -2.92
N TYR A 91 -4.22 5.67 -4.19
CA TYR A 91 -3.78 6.54 -5.28
C TYR A 91 -4.71 7.75 -5.44
N LYS A 92 -6.02 7.50 -5.51
CA LYS A 92 -7.03 8.57 -5.66
C LYS A 92 -7.05 9.54 -4.48
N ALA A 93 -6.74 9.06 -3.26
CA ALA A 93 -6.67 9.90 -2.07
C ALA A 93 -5.40 10.78 -2.02
N GLY A 94 -4.42 10.56 -2.91
CA GLY A 94 -3.16 11.31 -2.92
C GLY A 94 -2.27 11.07 -1.69
N ASN A 95 -2.57 10.06 -0.88
CA ASN A 95 -1.81 9.73 0.33
C ASN A 95 -0.66 8.79 -0.02
N VAL A 96 0.52 9.38 -0.25
CA VAL A 96 1.75 8.70 -0.72
C VAL A 96 2.18 7.56 0.21
N ASP A 97 2.13 7.75 1.52
CA ASP A 97 2.56 6.73 2.50
C ASP A 97 1.64 5.51 2.43
N SER A 98 0.33 5.73 2.43
CA SER A 98 -0.65 4.65 2.32
C SER A 98 -0.62 3.96 0.95
N TYR A 99 -0.22 4.69 -0.10
CA TYR A 99 -0.17 4.17 -1.46
C TYR A 99 0.91 3.11 -1.63
N SER A 100 2.12 3.37 -1.15
CA SER A 100 3.22 2.41 -1.24
C SER A 100 2.91 1.09 -0.50
N ALA A 101 2.33 1.19 0.69
CA ALA A 101 1.88 0.03 1.48
C ALA A 101 0.78 -0.75 0.76
N ALA A 102 -0.20 -0.05 0.15
CA ALA A 102 -1.28 -0.69 -0.57
C ALA A 102 -0.80 -1.40 -1.85
N ILE A 103 0.18 -0.83 -2.57
CA ILE A 103 0.83 -1.49 -3.71
C ILE A 103 1.55 -2.77 -3.27
N ALA A 104 2.32 -2.72 -2.19
CA ALA A 104 3.01 -3.90 -1.66
C ALA A 104 2.02 -5.00 -1.26
N GLN A 105 0.95 -4.65 -0.54
CA GLN A 105 -0.10 -5.58 -0.15
C GLN A 105 -0.80 -6.21 -1.37
N ALA A 106 -1.07 -5.42 -2.41
CA ALA A 106 -1.65 -5.93 -3.65
C ALA A 106 -0.73 -6.94 -4.33
N LEU A 107 0.57 -6.64 -4.47
CA LEU A 107 1.55 -7.56 -5.05
C LEU A 107 1.67 -8.86 -4.24
N THR A 108 1.67 -8.78 -2.91
CA THR A 108 1.68 -9.97 -2.04
C THR A 108 0.44 -10.85 -2.27
N ALA A 109 -0.76 -10.25 -2.31
CA ALA A 109 -1.99 -10.99 -2.52
C ALA A 109 -2.08 -11.60 -3.95
N ILE A 110 -1.62 -10.87 -4.97
CA ILE A 110 -1.51 -11.38 -6.35
C ILE A 110 -0.51 -12.54 -6.42
N GLY A 111 0.65 -12.42 -5.75
CA GLY A 111 1.63 -13.49 -5.68
C GLY A 111 1.09 -14.74 -4.99
N ALA A 112 0.30 -14.57 -3.92
CA ALA A 112 -0.37 -15.68 -3.25
C ALA A 112 -1.35 -16.41 -4.19
N LEU A 113 -2.13 -15.66 -4.98
CA LEU A 113 -3.01 -16.24 -6.01
C LEU A 113 -2.20 -17.00 -7.09
N GLY A 114 -1.15 -16.37 -7.62
CA GLY A 114 -0.30 -16.98 -8.66
C GLY A 114 0.43 -18.25 -8.19
N ASN A 115 0.85 -18.32 -6.92
CA ASN A 115 1.53 -19.49 -6.38
C ASN A 115 0.59 -20.71 -6.17
N MET A 116 -0.73 -20.50 -6.17
CA MET A 116 -1.72 -21.57 -6.10
C MET A 116 -2.04 -22.17 -7.49
N THR A 117 -1.54 -21.54 -8.56
CA THR A 117 -1.70 -22.00 -9.94
C THR A 117 -0.38 -22.57 -10.44
N PRO A 118 -0.34 -23.81 -10.96
CA PRO A 118 0.88 -24.35 -11.55
C PRO A 118 1.27 -23.53 -12.79
N THR A 119 2.54 -23.13 -12.86
CA THR A 119 3.16 -22.38 -13.96
C THR A 119 3.60 -23.26 -15.10
#